data_AF-A0A1B6IV06-F1
#
_entry.id   AF-A0A1B6IV06-F1
#
_cell.length_a   1.000
_cell.length_b   1.000
_cell.length_c   1.000
_cell.angle_alpha   90.00
_cell.angle_beta   90.00
_cell.angle_gamma   90.00
#
_symmetry.space_group_name_H-M   'P 1'
#
loop_
_entity.id
_entity.type
_entity.pdbx_description
1 polymer ?
#
loop_
_entity_poly.entity_id
_entity_poly.type
_entity_poly.pdbx_seq_one_letter_code
_entity_poly.pdbx_strand_id
1 'polypeptide(L)'
;MKGQISVQPILFLVLLAMSGRVTSENSSKVTTLSPTTATDLTTNTTTTTTSPLHKICSDDIDIRNHVSLFRKLKNCGVVDGYLQIVLIEHANDTDFEDLSFPDLREITKYLLFYRVSGLRSIGKLFPNLALIRGNTLFEDYAFIIFDMFHLEEVGLSRLSEISRGAVRIEKNPNLCFLDTINWQLIAKWDLEKNHINTRQQPADCPTSTVCRQAGCPLDLCWNSDFCQIPNNNTYNNCDSQCLGGCYGPGPKACHSCRNYLTLGNECVQTCPNNTYLLLNRRCVSKEYCFKLKDSSNELTKNLHYVIFNGSCIANCPPAYEMTTDKESCKKCP
;
A
#
# COMPACT_ATOMS: atom_id res chain seq x y z
N MET A 1 -39.57 -12.58 -10.63
CA MET A 1 -38.37 -12.10 -11.35
C MET A 1 -38.21 -10.61 -11.05
N LYS A 2 -37.39 -10.23 -10.07
CA LYS A 2 -37.01 -8.84 -9.82
C LYS A 2 -35.62 -8.65 -10.43
N GLY A 3 -35.57 -7.96 -11.57
CA GLY A 3 -34.31 -7.56 -12.19
C GLY A 3 -33.64 -6.53 -11.30
N GLN A 4 -32.43 -6.83 -10.81
CA GLN A 4 -31.52 -5.81 -10.31
C GLN A 4 -31.09 -4.97 -11.52
N ILE A 5 -31.68 -3.78 -11.64
CA ILE A 5 -31.19 -2.73 -12.52
C ILE A 5 -29.83 -2.31 -11.94
N SER A 6 -28.78 -2.67 -12.66
CA SER A 6 -27.40 -2.40 -12.28
C SER A 6 -27.15 -0.89 -12.25
N VAL A 7 -26.91 -0.35 -11.06
CA VAL A 7 -26.45 1.03 -10.85
C VAL A 7 -24.96 1.09 -11.21
N GLN A 8 -24.62 0.83 -12.47
CA GLN A 8 -23.25 0.69 -13.00
C GLN A 8 -22.69 1.86 -13.86
N PRO A 9 -23.39 2.99 -14.14
CA PRO A 9 -22.82 4.00 -15.06
C PRO A 9 -21.77 4.90 -14.39
N ILE A 10 -21.85 5.17 -13.09
CA ILE A 10 -21.05 6.24 -12.46
C ILE A 10 -19.55 5.86 -12.40
N LEU A 11 -19.21 4.68 -11.87
CA LEU A 11 -17.82 4.23 -11.80
C LEU A 11 -17.16 4.17 -13.18
N PHE A 12 -17.87 3.65 -14.18
CA PHE A 12 -17.38 3.59 -15.55
C PHE A 12 -17.17 5.00 -16.13
N LEU A 13 -18.08 5.94 -15.86
CA LEU A 13 -17.92 7.34 -16.26
C LEU A 13 -16.75 8.02 -15.55
N VAL A 14 -16.51 7.73 -14.26
CA VAL A 14 -15.37 8.28 -13.51
C VAL A 14 -14.05 7.72 -14.05
N LEU A 15 -13.97 6.41 -14.28
CA LEU A 15 -12.78 5.77 -14.88
C LEU A 15 -12.54 6.25 -16.32
N LEU A 16 -13.60 6.47 -17.10
CA LEU A 16 -13.50 7.09 -18.43
C LEU A 16 -13.01 8.54 -18.34
N ALA A 17 -13.52 9.34 -17.40
CA ALA A 17 -13.08 10.73 -17.19
C ALA A 17 -11.59 10.81 -16.81
N MET A 18 -11.06 9.80 -16.10
CA MET A 18 -9.64 9.70 -15.80
C MET A 18 -8.79 9.59 -17.08
N SER A 19 -9.33 9.10 -18.19
CA SER A 19 -8.63 8.97 -19.48
C SER A 19 -8.47 10.29 -20.25
N GLY A 20 -9.14 11.37 -19.82
CA GLY A 20 -9.28 12.61 -20.60
C GLY A 20 -8.22 13.71 -20.39
N ARG A 21 -7.09 13.45 -19.71
CA ARG A 21 -6.03 14.46 -19.48
C ARG A 21 -4.65 13.90 -19.84
N VAL A 22 -4.18 14.18 -21.06
CA VAL A 22 -2.78 14.01 -21.48
C VAL A 22 -2.34 15.31 -22.16
N THR A 23 -1.40 16.03 -21.54
CA THR A 23 -0.60 17.08 -22.18
C THR A 23 0.81 16.56 -22.36
N SER A 24 1.28 16.56 -23.61
CA SER A 24 2.56 16.01 -24.05
C SER A 24 3.75 16.89 -23.64
N GLU A 25 4.80 16.29 -23.07
CA GLU A 25 6.15 16.87 -23.10
C GLU A 25 7.21 15.80 -23.42
N ASN A 26 8.24 16.27 -24.10
CA ASN A 26 9.10 15.59 -25.06
C ASN A 26 10.30 14.88 -24.38
N SER A 27 10.71 13.72 -24.90
CA SER A 27 11.81 12.90 -24.35
C SER A 27 13.15 13.22 -25.03
N SER A 28 14.19 13.47 -24.25
CA SER A 28 15.59 13.57 -24.71
C SER A 28 16.41 12.37 -24.25
N LYS A 29 17.18 11.81 -25.19
CA LYS A 29 18.00 10.59 -25.15
C LYS A 29 19.02 10.53 -24.01
N VAL A 30 19.23 9.33 -23.46
CA VAL A 30 20.37 8.97 -22.60
C VAL A 30 21.31 8.03 -23.35
N THR A 31 22.60 8.35 -23.35
CA THR A 31 23.70 7.57 -23.93
C THR A 31 24.31 6.66 -22.87
N THR A 32 24.52 5.40 -23.24
CA THR A 32 25.14 4.29 -22.50
C THR A 32 26.66 4.43 -22.32
N LEU A 33 27.18 4.04 -21.15
CA LEU A 33 28.58 3.66 -20.94
C LEU A 33 28.68 2.43 -20.00
N SER A 34 29.54 1.50 -20.39
CA SER A 34 29.81 0.16 -19.83
C SER A 34 30.77 0.18 -18.61
N PRO A 35 30.98 -0.94 -17.90
CA PRO A 35 31.57 -0.96 -16.56
C PRO A 35 33.08 -1.22 -16.54
N THR A 36 33.77 -0.69 -15.53
CA THR A 36 35.15 -1.07 -15.18
C THR A 36 35.24 -1.52 -13.71
N THR A 37 35.97 -2.60 -13.55
CA THR A 37 36.39 -3.30 -12.32
C THR A 37 37.23 -2.42 -11.39
N ALA A 38 36.99 -2.53 -10.08
CA ALA A 38 37.97 -2.18 -9.06
C ALA A 38 37.72 -2.99 -7.77
N THR A 39 38.85 -3.28 -7.13
CA THR A 39 39.16 -4.33 -6.17
C THR A 39 38.64 -4.12 -4.74
N ASP A 40 38.45 -5.26 -4.10
CA ASP A 40 38.08 -5.51 -2.71
C ASP A 40 39.13 -5.00 -1.71
N LEU A 41 38.68 -4.24 -0.70
CA LEU A 41 39.40 -4.04 0.56
C LEU A 41 38.38 -4.05 1.70
N THR A 42 38.53 -5.09 2.52
CA THR A 42 37.72 -5.42 3.68
C THR A 42 38.06 -4.52 4.86
N THR A 43 37.06 -3.79 5.36
CA THR A 43 37.09 -3.24 6.73
C THR A 43 35.80 -3.63 7.44
N ASN A 44 35.92 -4.62 8.32
CA ASN A 44 34.89 -5.06 9.25
C ASN A 44 34.44 -3.88 10.12
N THR A 45 33.21 -3.41 9.88
CA THR A 45 32.50 -2.57 10.83
C THR A 45 31.17 -3.24 11.12
N THR A 46 31.01 -3.68 12.37
CA THR A 46 29.83 -4.32 12.91
C THR A 46 28.68 -3.31 12.93
N THR A 47 27.98 -3.14 11.81
CA THR A 47 26.73 -2.40 11.77
C THR A 47 25.63 -3.29 12.29
N THR A 48 25.21 -3.04 13.53
CA THR A 48 23.91 -3.43 14.06
C THR A 48 22.85 -3.09 13.02
N THR A 49 22.29 -4.11 12.37
CA THR A 49 21.23 -3.99 11.37
C THR A 49 19.97 -3.47 12.04
N THR A 50 19.87 -2.16 12.18
CA THR A 50 18.60 -1.48 12.41
C THR A 50 17.87 -1.57 11.08
N SER A 51 16.81 -2.39 11.03
CA SER A 51 15.87 -2.43 9.91
C SER A 51 15.53 -0.98 9.52
N PRO A 52 15.73 -0.57 8.26
CA PRO A 52 15.51 0.81 7.88
C PRO A 52 14.05 1.15 8.17
N LEU A 53 13.83 2.17 9.01
CA LEU A 53 12.52 2.72 9.30
C LEU A 53 11.83 3.01 7.96
N HIS A 54 10.83 2.19 7.60
CA HIS A 54 10.19 2.24 6.30
C HIS A 54 9.80 3.68 5.94
N LYS A 55 10.23 4.15 4.77
CA LYS A 55 9.90 5.48 4.26
C LYS A 55 8.38 5.56 4.10
N ILE A 56 7.79 6.62 4.65
CA ILE A 56 6.42 7.00 4.34
C ILE A 56 6.49 7.90 3.11
N CYS A 57 5.70 7.53 2.11
CA CYS A 57 5.47 8.34 0.94
C CYS A 57 4.15 9.06 1.19
N SER A 58 4.25 10.30 1.68
CA SER A 58 3.14 11.11 2.24
C SER A 58 2.24 11.76 1.19
N ASP A 59 2.23 11.21 -0.01
CA ASP A 59 1.51 11.74 -1.16
C ASP A 59 0.60 10.66 -1.74
N ASP A 60 -0.48 11.11 -2.35
CA ASP A 60 -1.25 10.28 -3.26
C ASP A 60 -0.40 9.93 -4.50
N ILE A 61 -0.28 8.65 -4.81
CA ILE A 61 0.57 8.17 -5.90
C ILE A 61 -0.30 7.77 -7.08
N ASP A 62 -0.26 8.59 -8.13
CA ASP A 62 -0.81 8.29 -9.46
C ASP A 62 0.35 7.91 -10.43
N ILE A 63 0.30 6.67 -10.90
CA ILE A 63 1.18 6.09 -11.92
C ILE A 63 0.34 5.87 -13.18
N ARG A 64 0.65 6.65 -14.21
CA ARG A 64 -0.14 6.69 -15.44
C ARG A 64 0.73 6.80 -16.68
N ASN A 65 0.28 6.25 -17.80
CA ASN A 65 0.88 6.31 -19.13
C ASN A 65 2.23 5.58 -19.27
N HIS A 66 3.15 5.72 -18.31
CA HIS A 66 4.52 5.24 -18.38
C HIS A 66 4.90 4.39 -17.17
N VAL A 67 5.43 3.19 -17.44
CA VAL A 67 5.97 2.25 -16.45
C VAL A 67 7.13 2.86 -15.64
N SER A 68 7.88 3.79 -16.21
CA SER A 68 8.98 4.47 -15.49
C SER A 68 8.52 5.24 -14.25
N LEU A 69 7.24 5.59 -14.12
CA LEU A 69 6.70 6.29 -12.95
C LEU A 69 6.56 5.40 -11.71
N PHE A 70 6.68 4.08 -11.84
CA PHE A 70 6.80 3.17 -10.70
C PHE A 70 8.00 3.50 -9.80
N ARG A 71 9.01 4.22 -10.29
CA ARG A 71 10.11 4.77 -9.46
C ARG A 71 9.64 5.59 -8.26
N LYS A 72 8.42 6.15 -8.28
CA LYS A 72 7.80 6.86 -7.14
C LYS A 72 7.64 5.97 -5.91
N LEU A 73 7.50 4.66 -6.11
CA LEU A 73 7.32 3.67 -5.04
C LEU A 73 8.64 3.15 -4.45
N LYS A 74 9.79 3.58 -4.98
CA LYS A 74 11.10 3.11 -4.52
C LYS A 74 11.29 3.42 -3.03
N ASN A 75 11.60 2.37 -2.26
CA ASN A 75 11.78 2.38 -0.80
C ASN A 75 10.53 2.81 -0.01
N CYS A 76 9.36 2.96 -0.63
CA CYS A 76 8.12 3.28 0.07
C CYS A 76 7.63 2.03 0.79
N GLY A 77 7.67 2.03 2.13
CA GLY A 77 7.03 0.97 2.89
C GLY A 77 5.57 1.26 3.24
N VAL A 78 5.21 2.54 3.19
CA VAL A 78 3.87 3.03 3.44
C VAL A 78 3.54 4.09 2.41
N VAL A 79 2.40 3.95 1.75
CA VAL A 79 1.77 5.05 1.01
C VAL A 79 0.71 5.67 1.92
N ASP A 80 0.99 6.87 2.42
CA ASP A 80 0.00 7.63 3.20
C ASP A 80 -0.91 8.42 2.24
N GLY A 81 -1.67 7.66 1.47
CA GLY A 81 -2.45 8.14 0.35
C GLY A 81 -3.14 6.99 -0.37
N TYR A 82 -3.68 7.27 -1.55
CA TYR A 82 -4.10 6.25 -2.50
C TYR A 82 -2.95 5.86 -3.43
N LEU A 83 -3.02 4.66 -3.97
CA LEU A 83 -2.15 4.20 -5.06
C LEU A 83 -3.02 3.87 -6.27
N GLN A 84 -2.85 4.64 -7.33
CA GLN A 84 -3.51 4.44 -8.61
C GLN A 84 -2.48 4.05 -9.66
N ILE A 85 -2.72 2.94 -10.34
CA ILE A 85 -1.92 2.47 -11.47
C ILE A 85 -2.89 2.31 -12.63
N VAL A 86 -2.94 3.32 -13.49
CA VAL A 86 -4.02 3.46 -14.47
C VAL A 86 -3.49 3.85 -15.85
N LEU A 87 -4.17 3.43 -16.91
CA LEU A 87 -3.96 3.91 -18.29
C LEU A 87 -2.50 3.78 -18.76
N ILE A 88 -1.94 2.58 -18.64
CA ILE A 88 -0.64 2.23 -19.23
C ILE A 88 -0.93 1.31 -20.42
N GLU A 89 -1.30 1.91 -21.55
CA GLU A 89 -1.86 1.16 -22.68
C GLU A 89 -0.79 0.53 -23.58
N HIS A 90 0.40 1.12 -23.62
CA HIS A 90 1.50 0.75 -24.54
C HIS A 90 2.66 0.01 -23.88
N ALA A 91 2.42 -0.65 -22.74
CA ALA A 91 3.41 -1.52 -22.09
C ALA A 91 3.20 -3.00 -22.46
N ASN A 92 4.28 -3.76 -22.41
CA ASN A 92 4.30 -5.22 -22.55
C ASN A 92 4.68 -5.89 -21.22
N ASP A 93 4.72 -7.21 -21.20
CA ASP A 93 5.07 -7.99 -20.01
C ASP A 93 6.53 -7.82 -19.56
N THR A 94 7.47 -7.70 -20.50
CA THR A 94 8.89 -7.47 -20.19
C THR A 94 9.14 -6.16 -19.45
N ASP A 95 8.29 -5.13 -19.66
CA ASP A 95 8.39 -3.85 -18.94
C ASP A 95 8.16 -3.99 -17.41
N PHE A 96 7.48 -5.05 -16.97
CA PHE A 96 7.18 -5.32 -15.55
C PHE A 96 8.04 -6.45 -14.95
N GLU A 97 8.86 -7.12 -15.75
CA GLU A 97 9.54 -8.34 -15.32
C GLU A 97 10.51 -8.10 -14.16
N ASP A 98 11.24 -6.99 -14.20
CA ASP A 98 12.21 -6.60 -13.16
C ASP A 98 11.63 -5.66 -12.09
N LEU A 99 10.32 -5.36 -12.17
CA LEU A 99 9.67 -4.46 -11.21
C LEU A 99 9.14 -5.22 -10.00
N SER A 100 9.67 -4.86 -8.83
CA SER A 100 9.12 -5.27 -7.55
C SER A 100 9.36 -4.19 -6.49
N PHE A 101 8.38 -4.01 -5.61
CA PHE A 101 8.39 -3.05 -4.50
C PHE A 101 8.21 -3.81 -3.18
N PRO A 102 9.23 -4.60 -2.78
CA PRO A 102 9.14 -5.50 -1.65
C PRO A 102 9.15 -4.78 -0.31
N ASP A 103 9.29 -3.45 -0.25
CA ASP A 103 9.18 -2.65 0.96
C ASP A 103 7.75 -2.23 1.27
N LEU A 104 6.88 -2.14 0.25
CA LEU A 104 5.50 -1.68 0.43
C LEU A 104 4.72 -2.68 1.29
N ARG A 105 4.21 -2.22 2.44
CA ARG A 105 3.41 -3.02 3.40
C ARG A 105 1.99 -2.50 3.54
N GLU A 106 1.80 -1.20 3.36
CA GLU A 106 0.52 -0.56 3.67
C GLU A 106 0.17 0.60 2.73
N ILE A 107 -1.11 0.69 2.40
CA ILE A 107 -1.75 1.83 1.72
C ILE A 107 -2.87 2.36 2.63
N THR A 108 -2.86 3.66 2.96
CA THR A 108 -3.82 4.21 3.94
C THR A 108 -5.20 4.54 3.35
N LYS A 109 -5.28 4.85 2.06
CA LYS A 109 -6.56 5.08 1.36
C LYS A 109 -6.96 3.81 0.57
N TYR A 110 -6.94 3.87 -0.76
CA TYR A 110 -7.35 2.77 -1.64
C TYR A 110 -6.27 2.42 -2.66
N LEU A 111 -6.38 1.23 -3.24
CA LEU A 111 -5.54 0.72 -4.34
C LEU A 111 -6.42 0.50 -5.57
N LEU A 112 -6.02 1.08 -6.71
CA LEU A 112 -6.76 1.00 -7.98
C LEU A 112 -5.83 0.59 -9.12
N PHE A 113 -6.23 -0.45 -9.84
CA PHE A 113 -5.69 -0.83 -11.14
C PHE A 113 -6.75 -0.66 -12.22
N TYR A 114 -6.42 0.08 -13.29
CA TYR A 114 -7.33 0.30 -14.41
C TYR A 114 -6.60 0.39 -15.75
N ARG A 115 -6.88 -0.49 -16.72
CA ARG A 115 -6.28 -0.47 -18.06
C ARG A 115 -4.75 -0.37 -18.07
N VAL A 116 -4.11 -1.38 -17.50
CA VAL A 116 -2.65 -1.53 -17.53
C VAL A 116 -2.32 -2.74 -18.39
N SER A 117 -1.83 -2.49 -19.60
CA SER A 117 -1.35 -3.51 -20.51
C SER A 117 -0.04 -4.12 -20.00
N GLY A 118 0.12 -5.43 -20.17
CA GLY A 118 1.38 -6.15 -19.92
C GLY A 118 1.56 -6.66 -18.48
N LEU A 119 0.86 -6.08 -17.51
CA LEU A 119 0.96 -6.54 -16.11
C LEU A 119 0.21 -7.87 -15.89
N ARG A 120 0.96 -8.93 -15.51
CA ARG A 120 0.41 -10.28 -15.28
C ARG A 120 0.11 -10.63 -13.82
N SER A 121 0.89 -10.11 -12.86
CA SER A 121 0.71 -10.40 -11.43
C SER A 121 0.91 -9.15 -10.58
N ILE A 122 -0.10 -8.81 -9.77
CA ILE A 122 0.01 -7.72 -8.78
C ILE A 122 0.92 -8.17 -7.61
N GLY A 123 0.90 -9.46 -7.27
CA GLY A 123 1.74 -10.06 -6.24
C GLY A 123 3.23 -9.88 -6.49
N LYS A 124 3.66 -10.00 -7.75
CA LYS A 124 5.06 -9.75 -8.13
C LYS A 124 5.50 -8.30 -7.87
N LEU A 125 4.61 -7.34 -8.16
CA LEU A 125 4.85 -5.92 -7.86
C LEU A 125 4.88 -5.65 -6.36
N PHE A 126 3.92 -6.19 -5.60
CA PHE A 126 3.71 -5.88 -4.18
C PHE A 126 3.70 -7.12 -3.30
N PRO A 127 4.81 -7.86 -3.20
CA PRO A 127 4.84 -9.19 -2.59
C PRO A 127 4.56 -9.19 -1.08
N ASN A 128 4.67 -8.02 -0.45
CA ASN A 128 4.54 -7.85 0.99
C ASN A 128 3.43 -6.87 1.38
N LEU A 129 2.61 -6.40 0.45
CA LEU A 129 1.47 -5.55 0.78
C LEU A 129 0.50 -6.35 1.66
N ALA A 130 0.33 -5.88 2.90
CA ALA A 130 -0.36 -6.63 3.94
C ALA A 130 -1.70 -5.99 4.36
N LEU A 131 -1.82 -4.67 4.17
CA LEU A 131 -2.92 -3.87 4.71
C LEU A 131 -3.33 -2.74 3.77
N ILE A 132 -4.64 -2.60 3.56
CA ILE A 132 -5.26 -1.40 2.97
C ILE A 132 -6.25 -0.84 3.99
N ARG A 133 -6.03 0.37 4.51
CA ARG A 133 -6.87 0.90 5.61
C ARG A 133 -8.23 1.40 5.15
N GLY A 134 -8.33 2.01 3.97
CA GLY A 134 -9.59 2.57 3.48
C GLY A 134 -10.06 3.83 4.21
N ASN A 135 -9.13 4.66 4.69
CA ASN A 135 -9.44 5.95 5.31
C ASN A 135 -10.22 6.87 4.35
N THR A 136 -9.93 6.74 3.05
CA THR A 136 -10.68 7.31 1.94
C THR A 136 -10.92 6.21 0.92
N LEU A 137 -12.10 6.20 0.29
CA LEU A 137 -12.53 5.17 -0.65
C LEU A 137 -12.68 5.77 -2.05
N PHE A 138 -12.53 4.93 -3.07
CA PHE A 138 -12.98 5.25 -4.41
C PHE A 138 -14.43 4.79 -4.54
N GLU A 139 -15.35 5.75 -4.48
CA GLU A 139 -16.76 5.48 -4.17
C GLU A 139 -16.91 4.74 -2.82
N ASP A 140 -17.28 3.46 -2.84
CA ASP A 140 -17.38 2.59 -1.66
C ASP A 140 -16.23 1.56 -1.56
N TYR A 141 -15.25 1.62 -2.48
CA TYR A 141 -14.24 0.58 -2.63
C TYR A 141 -12.87 1.02 -2.13
N ALA A 142 -12.17 0.10 -1.47
CA ALA A 142 -10.78 0.27 -1.04
C ALA A 142 -9.78 -0.48 -1.92
N PHE A 143 -10.24 -1.51 -2.65
CA PHE A 143 -9.40 -2.23 -3.60
C PHE A 143 -10.15 -2.51 -4.89
N ILE A 144 -9.60 -2.03 -6.01
CA ILE A 144 -10.25 -2.05 -7.32
C ILE A 144 -9.29 -2.60 -8.36
N ILE A 145 -9.73 -3.63 -9.10
CA ILE A 145 -9.07 -4.17 -10.28
C ILE A 145 -10.10 -4.19 -11.40
N PHE A 146 -9.96 -3.28 -12.36
CA PHE A 146 -10.95 -3.11 -13.41
C PHE A 146 -10.32 -3.04 -14.79
N ASP A 147 -10.87 -3.77 -15.77
CA ASP A 147 -10.44 -3.69 -17.17
C ASP A 147 -8.92 -3.99 -17.34
N MET A 148 -8.43 -5.00 -16.62
CA MET A 148 -7.03 -5.45 -16.65
C MET A 148 -6.91 -6.66 -17.58
N PHE A 149 -6.62 -6.39 -18.85
CA PHE A 149 -6.70 -7.40 -19.91
C PHE A 149 -5.66 -8.53 -19.74
N HIS A 150 -4.38 -8.22 -19.46
CA HIS A 150 -3.31 -9.23 -19.33
C HIS A 150 -3.10 -9.77 -17.91
N LEU A 151 -3.91 -9.37 -16.93
CA LEU A 151 -3.72 -9.79 -15.55
C LEU A 151 -4.17 -11.24 -15.36
N GLU A 152 -3.27 -12.08 -14.86
CA GLU A 152 -3.46 -13.53 -14.69
C GLU A 152 -3.76 -13.87 -13.21
N GLU A 153 -3.20 -13.12 -12.27
CA GLU A 153 -3.42 -13.34 -10.83
C GLU A 153 -3.35 -12.04 -10.01
N VAL A 154 -4.10 -12.00 -8.91
CA VAL A 154 -3.93 -10.94 -7.90
C VAL A 154 -2.65 -11.17 -7.10
N GLY A 155 -2.37 -12.41 -6.67
CA GLY A 155 -1.07 -12.80 -6.10
C GLY A 155 -0.65 -12.09 -4.80
N LEU A 156 -1.51 -11.30 -4.16
CA LEU A 156 -1.18 -10.53 -2.94
C LEU A 156 -1.14 -11.42 -1.70
N SER A 157 -0.18 -12.35 -1.65
CA SER A 157 -0.11 -13.41 -0.64
C SER A 157 -0.06 -12.96 0.82
N ARG A 158 0.40 -11.72 1.06
CA ARG A 158 0.48 -11.11 2.39
C ARG A 158 -0.73 -10.25 2.76
N LEU A 159 -1.61 -9.93 1.81
CA LEU A 159 -2.78 -9.11 2.06
C LEU A 159 -3.75 -9.87 2.96
N SER A 160 -3.84 -9.43 4.21
CA SER A 160 -4.63 -10.12 5.23
C SER A 160 -5.76 -9.26 5.79
N GLU A 161 -5.75 -7.96 5.50
CA GLU A 161 -6.77 -7.04 5.98
C GLU A 161 -7.03 -5.87 5.02
N ILE A 162 -8.32 -5.63 4.77
CA ILE A 162 -8.85 -4.37 4.24
C ILE A 162 -9.79 -3.83 5.31
N SER A 163 -9.35 -2.81 6.06
CA SER A 163 -10.03 -2.39 7.30
C SER A 163 -11.36 -1.67 7.03
N ARG A 164 -11.45 -0.88 5.95
CA ARG A 164 -12.66 -0.17 5.53
C ARG A 164 -12.78 -0.18 4.01
N GLY A 165 -14.00 -0.26 3.49
CA GLY A 165 -14.28 -0.28 2.05
C GLY A 165 -14.43 -1.69 1.49
N ALA A 166 -15.14 -1.79 0.37
CA ALA A 166 -15.36 -3.04 -0.34
C ALA A 166 -14.27 -3.32 -1.39
N VAL A 167 -14.29 -4.53 -1.95
CA VAL A 167 -13.43 -4.95 -3.07
C VAL A 167 -14.24 -4.99 -4.37
N ARG A 168 -13.66 -4.50 -5.46
CA ARG A 168 -14.25 -4.60 -6.80
C ARG A 168 -13.26 -5.19 -7.81
N ILE A 169 -13.60 -6.34 -8.37
CA ILE A 169 -12.82 -7.04 -9.40
C ILE A 169 -13.76 -7.39 -10.55
N GLU A 170 -13.61 -6.72 -11.69
CA GLU A 170 -14.50 -6.87 -12.84
C GLU A 170 -13.77 -6.58 -14.16
N LYS A 171 -14.19 -7.24 -15.25
CA LYS A 171 -13.65 -7.05 -16.62
C LYS A 171 -12.17 -7.42 -16.76
N ASN A 172 -11.74 -8.50 -16.10
CA ASN A 172 -10.37 -8.99 -16.17
C ASN A 172 -10.38 -10.40 -16.83
N PRO A 173 -10.36 -10.48 -18.17
CA PRO A 173 -10.70 -11.71 -18.90
C PRO A 173 -9.69 -12.85 -18.74
N ASN A 174 -8.44 -12.57 -18.35
CA ASN A 174 -7.40 -13.59 -18.15
C ASN A 174 -7.14 -13.89 -16.66
N LEU A 175 -7.91 -13.29 -15.75
CA LEU A 175 -7.64 -13.38 -14.31
C LEU A 175 -8.17 -14.69 -13.72
N CYS A 176 -7.29 -15.47 -13.10
CA CYS A 176 -7.60 -16.70 -12.38
C CYS A 176 -7.54 -16.52 -10.85
N PHE A 177 -7.78 -17.61 -10.11
CA PHE A 177 -7.68 -17.70 -8.64
C PHE A 177 -8.65 -16.79 -7.86
N LEU A 178 -9.75 -16.33 -8.46
CA LEU A 178 -10.72 -15.49 -7.74
C LEU A 178 -11.61 -16.29 -6.81
N ASP A 179 -11.91 -17.53 -7.17
CA ASP A 179 -12.71 -18.50 -6.41
C ASP A 179 -11.91 -19.25 -5.34
N THR A 180 -10.58 -19.20 -5.40
CA THR A 180 -9.67 -19.78 -4.41
C THR A 180 -9.32 -18.84 -3.26
N ILE A 181 -9.73 -17.57 -3.34
CA ILE A 181 -9.51 -16.55 -2.32
C ILE A 181 -10.83 -16.25 -1.61
N ASN A 182 -10.83 -16.40 -0.28
CA ASN A 182 -11.95 -15.98 0.54
C ASN A 182 -11.82 -14.50 0.93
N TRP A 183 -12.42 -13.63 0.12
CA TRP A 183 -12.45 -12.17 0.35
C TRP A 183 -13.18 -11.76 1.63
N GLN A 184 -14.12 -12.57 2.14
CA GLN A 184 -14.84 -12.28 3.39
C GLN A 184 -13.90 -12.33 4.61
N LEU A 185 -12.77 -13.03 4.51
CA LEU A 185 -11.74 -13.06 5.54
C LEU A 185 -10.81 -11.84 5.51
N ILE A 186 -10.82 -11.05 4.44
CA ILE A 186 -9.93 -9.92 4.20
C ILE A 186 -10.70 -8.59 4.27
N ALA A 187 -11.76 -8.45 3.47
CA ALA A 187 -12.58 -7.25 3.34
C ALA A 187 -13.92 -7.42 4.06
N LYS A 188 -13.88 -7.21 5.38
CA LYS A 188 -14.99 -7.49 6.31
C LYS A 188 -15.96 -6.33 6.50
N TRP A 189 -15.66 -5.15 5.97
CA TRP A 189 -16.38 -3.91 6.27
C TRP A 189 -17.86 -3.97 5.86
N ASP A 190 -18.14 -4.35 4.62
CA ASP A 190 -19.49 -4.53 4.09
C ASP A 190 -19.45 -5.65 3.04
N LEU A 191 -19.85 -6.85 3.46
CA LEU A 191 -19.76 -8.05 2.63
C LEU A 191 -20.67 -7.99 1.40
N GLU A 192 -21.78 -7.25 1.48
CA GLU A 192 -22.77 -7.14 0.40
C GLU A 192 -22.28 -6.23 -0.73
N LYS A 193 -21.39 -5.27 -0.41
CA LYS A 193 -20.79 -4.37 -1.40
C LYS A 193 -19.60 -4.98 -2.15
N ASN A 194 -19.04 -6.10 -1.68
CA ASN A 194 -17.97 -6.79 -2.39
C ASN A 194 -18.46 -7.29 -3.77
N HIS A 195 -17.79 -6.85 -4.83
CA HIS A 195 -18.14 -7.17 -6.21
C HIS A 195 -16.95 -7.87 -6.90
N ILE A 196 -16.85 -9.19 -6.75
CA ILE A 196 -15.84 -10.02 -7.43
C ILE A 196 -16.55 -10.88 -8.48
N ASN A 197 -16.29 -10.63 -9.76
CA ASN A 197 -16.95 -11.36 -10.85
C ASN A 197 -16.19 -12.65 -11.20
N THR A 198 -16.35 -13.69 -10.38
CA THR A 198 -15.74 -15.02 -10.61
C THR A 198 -16.23 -15.71 -11.89
N ARG A 199 -17.41 -15.32 -12.41
CA ARG A 199 -17.96 -15.89 -13.66
C ARG A 199 -17.19 -15.49 -14.92
N GLN A 200 -16.30 -14.48 -14.82
CA GLN A 200 -15.45 -14.05 -15.93
C GLN A 200 -14.10 -14.78 -15.98
N GLN A 201 -13.82 -15.70 -15.04
CA GLN A 201 -12.60 -16.50 -15.08
C GLN A 201 -12.57 -17.37 -16.35
N PRO A 202 -11.40 -17.48 -17.02
CA PRO A 202 -11.18 -18.47 -18.06
C PRO A 202 -11.56 -19.89 -17.62
N ALA A 203 -12.08 -20.69 -18.56
CA ALA A 203 -12.51 -22.06 -18.27
C ALA A 203 -11.35 -23.01 -17.94
N ASP A 204 -10.13 -22.66 -18.37
CA ASP A 204 -8.88 -23.36 -18.14
C ASP A 204 -8.15 -22.88 -16.87
N CYS A 205 -8.76 -22.00 -16.07
CA CYS A 205 -8.19 -21.62 -14.78
C CYS A 205 -8.01 -22.83 -13.84
N PRO A 206 -6.95 -22.84 -13.03
CA PRO A 206 -6.78 -23.84 -12.00
C PRO A 206 -7.94 -23.83 -11.01
N THR A 207 -8.43 -25.03 -10.65
CA THR A 207 -9.50 -25.18 -9.64
C THR A 207 -8.93 -25.18 -8.22
N SER A 208 -9.80 -25.02 -7.21
CA SER A 208 -9.43 -25.08 -5.78
C SER A 208 -8.71 -26.36 -5.33
N THR A 209 -8.73 -27.44 -6.13
CA THR A 209 -7.94 -28.65 -5.86
C THR A 209 -6.43 -28.37 -5.77
N VAL A 210 -5.93 -27.36 -6.50
CA VAL A 210 -4.52 -26.95 -6.44
C VAL A 210 -4.16 -26.47 -5.04
N CYS A 211 -5.03 -25.68 -4.39
CA CYS A 211 -4.79 -25.22 -3.02
C CYS A 211 -4.75 -26.39 -2.04
N ARG A 212 -5.64 -27.38 -2.21
CA ARG A 212 -5.65 -28.59 -1.38
C ARG A 212 -4.37 -29.41 -1.56
N GLN A 213 -3.92 -29.59 -2.79
CA GLN A 213 -2.69 -30.32 -3.11
C GLN A 213 -1.45 -29.64 -2.53
N ALA A 214 -1.44 -28.30 -2.51
CA ALA A 214 -0.42 -27.51 -1.84
C ALA A 214 -0.49 -27.54 -0.30
N GLY A 215 -1.52 -28.18 0.28
CA GLY A 215 -1.71 -28.26 1.73
C GLY A 215 -2.12 -26.94 2.38
N CYS A 216 -2.83 -26.08 1.63
CA CYS A 216 -3.21 -24.77 2.13
C CYS A 216 -4.28 -24.83 3.23
N PRO A 217 -4.21 -23.95 4.25
CA PRO A 217 -5.27 -23.80 5.23
C PRO A 217 -6.60 -23.50 4.55
N LEU A 218 -7.64 -24.27 4.92
CA LEU A 218 -9.00 -24.14 4.38
C LEU A 218 -9.11 -24.33 2.85
N ASP A 219 -8.13 -24.96 2.21
CA ASP A 219 -8.03 -25.08 0.74
C ASP A 219 -8.07 -23.71 0.03
N LEU A 220 -7.56 -22.64 0.67
CA LEU A 220 -7.54 -21.29 0.10
C LEU A 220 -6.14 -20.88 -0.35
N CYS A 221 -6.02 -20.33 -1.56
CA CYS A 221 -4.75 -19.92 -2.12
C CYS A 221 -4.87 -18.70 -3.05
N TRP A 222 -3.81 -17.88 -3.05
CA TRP A 222 -3.64 -16.74 -3.95
C TRP A 222 -3.22 -17.16 -5.35
N ASN A 223 -2.46 -18.25 -5.42
CA ASN A 223 -2.05 -18.97 -6.62
C ASN A 223 -1.53 -20.37 -6.23
N SER A 224 -0.92 -21.08 -7.19
CA SER A 224 -0.40 -22.44 -6.97
C SER A 224 0.73 -22.53 -5.92
N ASP A 225 1.43 -21.43 -5.64
CA ASP A 225 2.61 -21.42 -4.76
C ASP A 225 2.32 -20.81 -3.38
N PHE A 226 1.31 -19.94 -3.28
CA PHE A 226 1.04 -19.15 -2.08
C PHE A 226 -0.37 -19.37 -1.54
N CYS A 227 -0.47 -19.95 -0.34
CA CYS A 227 -1.72 -20.10 0.39
C CYS A 227 -2.26 -18.77 0.90
N GLN A 228 -3.59 -18.66 1.01
CA GLN A 228 -4.22 -17.58 1.76
C GLN A 228 -4.18 -17.94 3.24
N ILE A 229 -3.42 -17.17 4.03
CA ILE A 229 -3.32 -17.37 5.47
C ILE A 229 -4.43 -16.58 6.17
N PRO A 230 -5.44 -17.23 6.78
CA PRO A 230 -6.49 -16.52 7.50
C PRO A 230 -5.91 -15.75 8.69
N ASN A 231 -6.29 -14.48 8.83
CA ASN A 231 -5.95 -13.70 10.02
C ASN A 231 -6.87 -14.09 11.19
N ASN A 232 -6.61 -15.24 11.80
CA ASN A 232 -7.26 -15.73 13.02
C ASN A 232 -6.21 -16.25 14.00
N ASN A 233 -6.53 -16.21 15.30
CA ASN A 233 -5.71 -16.62 16.43
C ASN A 233 -5.18 -18.07 16.32
N THR A 234 -5.82 -18.93 15.53
CA THR A 234 -5.39 -20.32 15.32
C THR A 234 -4.19 -20.45 14.38
N TYR A 235 -3.96 -19.47 13.51
CA TYR A 235 -2.93 -19.54 12.45
C TYR A 235 -1.84 -18.49 12.61
N ASN A 236 -2.17 -17.35 13.23
CA ASN A 236 -1.25 -16.22 13.39
C ASN A 236 -1.24 -15.79 14.86
N ASN A 237 -0.27 -16.27 15.64
CA ASN A 237 0.02 -15.82 17.01
C ASN A 237 0.69 -14.43 17.01
N CYS A 238 0.07 -13.47 16.31
CA CYS A 238 0.56 -12.11 16.25
C CYS A 238 0.23 -11.37 17.54
N ASP A 239 1.08 -10.40 17.87
CA ASP A 239 0.79 -9.51 18.99
C ASP A 239 -0.50 -8.72 18.75
N SER A 240 -1.23 -8.43 19.83
CA SER A 240 -2.44 -7.58 19.82
C SER A 240 -2.23 -6.21 19.15
N GLN A 241 -0.99 -5.70 19.18
CA GLN A 241 -0.59 -4.43 18.58
C GLN A 241 -0.35 -4.53 17.07
N CYS A 242 -0.31 -5.74 16.50
CA CYS A 242 -0.18 -5.95 15.06
C CYS A 242 -1.52 -5.75 14.34
N LEU A 243 -1.42 -5.32 13.10
CA LEU A 243 -2.51 -5.21 12.14
C LEU A 243 -2.03 -5.73 10.79
N GLY A 244 -2.86 -6.50 10.10
CA GLY A 244 -2.47 -7.12 8.83
C GLY A 244 -1.38 -8.21 8.95
N GLY A 245 -1.23 -8.87 10.10
CA GLY A 245 -0.31 -10.01 10.28
C GLY A 245 1.06 -9.66 10.89
N CYS A 246 1.93 -10.68 10.97
CA CYS A 246 3.24 -10.61 11.61
C CYS A 246 4.23 -11.64 11.02
N TYR A 247 5.53 -11.36 11.15
CA TYR A 247 6.65 -12.24 10.83
C TYR A 247 6.99 -13.22 11.96
N GLY A 248 6.44 -13.01 13.15
CA GLY A 248 6.78 -13.76 14.36
C GLY A 248 6.05 -13.21 15.58
N PRO A 249 6.35 -13.74 16.78
CA PRO A 249 5.72 -13.31 18.01
C PRO A 249 6.19 -11.91 18.45
N GLY A 250 5.30 -11.22 19.17
CA GLY A 250 5.60 -9.95 19.83
C GLY A 250 5.44 -8.70 18.96
N PRO A 251 5.47 -7.52 19.58
CA PRO A 251 5.03 -6.26 18.95
C PRO A 251 6.04 -5.68 17.95
N LYS A 252 7.25 -6.25 17.85
CA LYS A 252 8.29 -5.84 16.88
C LYS A 252 8.23 -6.60 15.57
N ALA A 253 7.48 -7.70 15.54
CA ALA A 253 7.40 -8.59 14.38
C ALA A 253 6.15 -8.32 13.54
N CYS A 254 5.43 -7.23 13.75
CA CYS A 254 4.22 -6.92 12.99
C CYS A 254 4.52 -6.55 11.52
N HIS A 255 3.63 -6.92 10.60
CA HIS A 255 3.67 -6.38 9.24
C HIS A 255 3.28 -4.90 9.22
N SER A 256 2.26 -4.52 10.00
CA SER A 256 1.93 -3.13 10.33
C SER A 256 1.42 -3.00 11.76
N CYS A 257 1.51 -1.79 12.32
CA CYS A 257 0.98 -1.49 13.64
C CYS A 257 -0.51 -1.12 13.56
N ARG A 258 -1.27 -1.63 14.52
CA ARG A 258 -2.66 -1.22 14.74
C ARG A 258 -2.75 0.26 15.05
N ASN A 259 -1.91 0.72 15.97
CA ASN A 259 -1.83 2.10 16.42
C ASN A 259 -0.50 2.73 15.96
N TYR A 260 0.49 2.83 16.84
CA TYR A 260 1.68 3.64 16.58
C TYR A 260 2.96 2.79 16.55
N LEU A 261 3.91 3.20 15.70
CA LEU A 261 5.24 2.61 15.58
C LEU A 261 6.26 3.46 16.34
N THR A 262 7.04 2.85 17.22
CA THR A 262 8.16 3.52 17.88
C THR A 262 9.41 3.57 16.99
N LEU A 263 10.38 4.43 17.35
CA LEU A 263 11.70 4.45 16.69
C LEU A 263 12.45 3.11 16.79
N GLY A 264 12.13 2.28 17.80
CA GLY A 264 12.70 0.95 18.00
C GLY A 264 12.01 -0.16 17.21
N ASN A 265 11.20 0.20 16.20
CA ASN A 265 10.41 -0.72 15.37
C ASN A 265 9.44 -1.61 16.19
N GLU A 266 8.80 -1.02 17.19
CA GLU A 266 7.85 -1.71 18.06
C GLU A 266 6.47 -1.06 17.95
N CYS A 267 5.43 -1.89 17.76
CA CYS A 267 4.05 -1.45 17.74
C CYS A 267 3.51 -1.26 19.17
N VAL A 268 2.97 -0.07 19.44
CA VAL A 268 2.49 0.33 20.76
C VAL A 268 1.11 0.98 20.67
N GLN A 269 0.30 0.83 21.72
CA GLN A 269 -1.03 1.42 21.80
C GLN A 269 -1.00 2.95 21.92
N THR A 270 -0.04 3.47 22.67
CA THR A 270 0.19 4.91 22.90
C THR A 270 1.68 5.20 22.83
N CYS A 271 2.05 6.41 22.43
CA CYS A 271 3.44 6.80 22.40
C CYS A 271 4.06 6.78 23.81
N PRO A 272 5.25 6.16 24.00
CA PRO A 272 5.94 6.17 25.29
C PRO A 272 6.25 7.57 25.80
N ASN A 273 6.52 7.69 27.09
CA ASN A 273 6.90 8.96 27.71
C ASN A 273 8.06 9.63 26.95
N ASN A 274 8.00 10.96 26.84
CA ASN A 274 8.97 11.80 26.12
C ASN A 274 9.04 11.54 24.60
N THR A 275 8.04 10.87 24.03
CA THR A 275 7.85 10.76 22.58
C THR A 275 6.51 11.37 22.16
N TYR A 276 6.46 11.83 20.92
CA TYR A 276 5.34 12.59 20.38
C TYR A 276 4.83 11.94 19.11
N LEU A 277 3.51 11.94 18.94
CA LEU A 277 2.85 11.34 17.80
C LEU A 277 3.06 12.20 16.55
N LEU A 278 3.71 11.65 15.55
CA LEU A 278 3.91 12.26 14.24
C LEU A 278 3.07 11.52 13.19
N LEU A 279 2.34 12.29 12.37
CA LEU A 279 1.50 11.80 11.27
C LEU A 279 0.52 10.69 11.69
N ASN A 280 0.02 10.77 12.94
CA ASN A 280 -0.89 9.79 13.54
C ASN A 280 -0.40 8.31 13.42
N ARG A 281 0.92 8.09 13.35
CA ARG A 281 1.46 6.78 12.98
C ARG A 281 2.74 6.39 13.70
N ARG A 282 3.61 7.36 14.01
CA ARG A 282 4.91 7.04 14.62
C ARG A 282 5.19 7.94 15.81
N CYS A 283 5.85 7.37 16.79
CA CYS A 283 6.33 8.09 17.95
C CYS A 283 7.76 8.56 17.67
N VAL A 284 7.99 9.87 17.79
CA VAL A 284 9.29 10.50 17.56
C VAL A 284 9.75 11.25 18.79
N SER A 285 11.07 11.46 18.93
CA SER A 285 11.60 12.27 20.04
C SER A 285 11.33 13.77 19.81
N LYS A 286 11.45 14.58 20.88
CA LYS A 286 11.35 16.04 20.81
C LYS A 286 12.34 16.62 19.78
N GLU A 287 13.58 16.13 19.81
CA GLU A 287 14.65 16.60 18.94
C GLU A 287 14.40 16.22 17.48
N TYR A 288 13.86 15.02 17.24
CA TYR A 288 13.49 14.61 15.89
C TYR A 288 12.38 15.51 15.34
N CYS A 289 11.33 15.77 16.13
CA CYS A 289 10.22 16.63 15.74
C CYS A 289 10.70 18.00 15.25
N PHE A 290 11.53 18.69 16.04
CA PHE A 290 11.99 20.05 15.71
C PHE A 290 13.02 20.11 14.59
N LYS A 291 13.66 18.97 14.25
CA LYS A 291 14.60 18.86 13.12
C LYS A 291 13.91 18.51 11.81
N LEU A 292 12.62 18.19 11.82
CA LEU A 292 11.89 17.91 10.59
C LEU A 292 11.93 19.12 9.67
N LYS A 293 12.51 18.92 8.50
CA LYS A 293 12.48 19.84 7.38
C LYS A 293 11.73 19.14 6.27
N ASP A 294 10.58 19.67 5.89
CA ASP A 294 9.90 19.12 4.74
C ASP A 294 10.70 19.50 3.48
N SER A 295 11.35 18.51 2.90
CA SER A 295 12.23 18.65 1.73
C SER A 295 11.47 18.35 0.43
N SER A 296 10.19 18.01 0.53
CA SER A 296 9.39 17.53 -0.60
C SER A 296 8.71 18.66 -1.40
N ASN A 297 8.60 19.86 -0.83
CA ASN A 297 7.86 20.96 -1.46
C ASN A 297 8.48 22.34 -1.14
N GLU A 298 8.67 23.20 -2.15
CA GLU A 298 9.23 24.56 -1.94
C GLU A 298 8.34 25.42 -1.01
N LEU A 299 7.04 25.10 -0.93
CA LEU A 299 6.09 25.77 -0.04
C LEU A 299 6.24 25.36 1.45
N THR A 300 6.81 24.19 1.73
CA THR A 300 6.91 23.60 3.08
C THR A 300 8.32 23.62 3.66
N LYS A 301 9.29 24.12 2.88
CA LYS A 301 10.71 24.31 3.22
C LYS A 301 10.95 25.10 4.52
N ASN A 302 9.95 25.90 4.94
CA ASN A 302 9.96 26.72 6.16
C ASN A 302 8.96 26.27 7.24
N LEU A 303 8.34 25.08 7.12
CA LEU A 303 7.45 24.58 8.17
C LEU A 303 8.25 24.26 9.43
N HIS A 304 7.85 24.89 10.53
CA HIS A 304 8.38 24.61 11.86
C HIS A 304 7.44 23.65 12.58
N TYR A 305 7.90 22.43 12.79
CA TYR A 305 7.18 21.46 13.60
C TYR A 305 7.26 21.84 15.08
N VAL A 306 6.12 21.75 15.76
CA VAL A 306 5.95 22.08 17.18
C VAL A 306 5.27 20.95 17.92
N ILE A 307 5.38 20.95 19.25
CA ILE A 307 4.71 19.97 20.11
C ILE A 307 3.40 20.57 20.62
N PHE A 308 2.30 19.85 20.42
CA PHE A 308 1.00 20.22 20.95
C PHE A 308 0.20 18.97 21.34
N ASN A 309 -0.29 18.92 22.59
CA ASN A 309 -1.09 17.81 23.12
C ASN A 309 -0.53 16.41 22.80
N GLY A 310 0.78 16.19 23.04
CA GLY A 310 1.44 14.91 22.78
C GLY A 310 1.69 14.59 21.30
N SER A 311 1.44 15.53 20.39
CA SER A 311 1.63 15.37 18.95
C SER A 311 2.71 16.31 18.41
N CYS A 312 3.45 15.86 17.40
CA CYS A 312 4.37 16.64 16.61
C CYS A 312 3.65 17.12 15.35
N ILE A 313 3.35 18.42 15.26
CA ILE A 313 2.51 18.99 14.20
C ILE A 313 3.21 20.15 13.50
N ALA A 314 2.97 20.31 12.19
CA ALA A 314 3.55 21.39 11.39
C ALA A 314 2.85 22.74 11.59
N ASN A 315 1.56 22.74 11.91
CA ASN A 315 0.74 23.94 12.08
C ASN A 315 -0.10 23.82 13.36
N CYS A 316 -0.22 24.91 14.10
CA CYS A 316 -1.12 24.97 15.26
C CYS A 316 -2.59 24.83 14.80
N PRO A 317 -3.42 24.12 15.58
CA PRO A 317 -4.83 23.96 15.26
C PRO A 317 -5.59 25.30 15.39
N PRO A 318 -6.82 25.39 14.82
CA PRO A 318 -7.65 26.58 14.96
C PRO A 318 -7.79 27.03 16.42
N ALA A 319 -7.77 28.36 16.64
CA ALA A 319 -7.74 29.02 17.96
C ALA A 319 -6.41 28.94 18.74
N TYR A 320 -5.35 28.43 18.12
CA TYR A 320 -4.00 28.44 18.68
C TYR A 320 -3.01 29.10 17.72
N GLU A 321 -2.01 29.75 18.29
CA GLU A 321 -0.86 30.32 17.57
C GLU A 321 0.45 29.74 18.13
N MET A 322 1.51 29.78 17.31
CA MET A 322 2.82 29.29 17.70
C MET A 322 3.42 30.18 18.81
N THR A 323 4.08 29.57 19.79
CA THR A 323 4.81 30.31 20.82
C THR A 323 6.05 31.00 20.23
N THR A 324 6.55 32.03 20.92
CA THR A 324 7.71 32.82 20.45
C THR A 324 8.99 31.99 20.33
N ASP A 325 9.15 30.97 21.16
CA ASP A 325 10.24 29.99 21.13
C ASP A 325 10.06 28.91 20.04
N LYS A 326 8.91 28.90 19.35
CA LYS A 326 8.53 27.92 18.32
C LYS A 326 8.58 26.47 18.80
N GLU A 327 8.35 26.21 20.09
CA GLU A 327 8.33 24.84 20.63
C GLU A 327 6.90 24.29 20.78
N SER A 328 5.89 25.16 20.92
CA SER A 328 4.52 24.74 21.20
C SER A 328 3.46 25.67 20.61
N CYS A 329 2.19 25.36 20.86
CA CYS A 329 1.06 26.21 20.50
C CYS A 329 0.38 26.76 21.76
N LYS A 330 0.11 28.06 21.79
CA LYS A 330 -0.68 28.74 22.83
C LYS A 330 -2.01 29.21 22.27
N LYS A 331 -3.01 29.36 23.14
CA LYS A 331 -4.35 29.84 22.73
C LYS A 331 -4.25 31.30 22.25
N CYS A 332 -4.96 31.63 21.17
CA CYS A 332 -5.05 33.01 20.70
C CYS A 332 -5.73 33.91 21.77
N PRO A 333 -5.34 35.19 21.86
CA PRO A 333 -5.93 36.16 22.78
C PRO A 333 -7.46 36.30 22.67
#